data_AF-A0A088EYK5-F1
#
_entry.id   AF-A0A088EYK5-F1
#
_cell.length_a   1.000
_cell.length_b   1.000
_cell.length_c   1.000
_cell.angle_alpha   90.00
_cell.angle_beta   90.00
_cell.angle_gamma   90.00
#
_symmetry.space_group_name_H-M   'P 1'
#
loop_
_entity.id
_entity.type
_entity.pdbx_description
1 polymer ?
#
loop_
_entity_poly.entity_id
_entity_poly.type
_entity_poly.pdbx_seq_one_letter_code
_entity_poly.pdbx_strand_id
1 'polypeptide(L)'
;MGGIGTLLLPPLADGKVLLSVSAKCNASTGIPVLCYPEVYEALKVKQGDCVVIRGATWQPMDVQWASKFHSTDIPRGYLVIDSLEKISIAQQNFPIVYHPFSLMEYERNGGLFYDFVYVSADSKVKDVDKKLKTYFDDYAQKDARFGEYLINPNVVSPIFDSRFLSPSELTTQTEKAKLSLLHERVKGLYLGGHALEELISKIPNFYDSAASIKTLASNIGINKSKLEESSAVNMASQLIDLCLKYNKQEELVDRLSVEYNEIFN
;
A
#
# COMPACT_ATOMS: atom_id res chain seq x y z
N MET A 1 -11.00 -5.69 -0.48
CA MET A 1 -9.70 -5.00 -0.34
C MET A 1 -9.91 -3.72 0.46
N GLY A 2 -9.37 -3.66 1.68
CA GLY A 2 -9.27 -2.42 2.44
C GLY A 2 -7.79 -2.05 2.51
N GLY A 3 -7.42 -0.90 1.96
CA GLY A 3 -6.10 -0.34 2.21
C GLY A 3 -6.01 0.01 3.69
N ILE A 4 -4.88 -0.28 4.32
CA ILE A 4 -4.52 0.28 5.62
C ILE A 4 -3.56 1.43 5.33
N GLY A 5 -3.77 2.56 6.00
CA GLY A 5 -2.99 3.76 5.79
C GLY A 5 -3.72 4.80 4.94
N THR A 6 -3.92 5.99 5.50
CA THR A 6 -4.49 7.15 4.80
C THR A 6 -3.64 8.35 5.13
N LEU A 7 -3.05 8.94 4.09
CA LEU A 7 -2.29 10.18 4.19
C LEU A 7 -3.10 11.31 3.55
N LEU A 8 -3.17 12.42 4.26
CA LEU A 8 -3.60 13.67 3.66
C LEU A 8 -2.42 14.27 2.90
N LEU A 9 -2.57 14.43 1.59
CA LEU A 9 -1.53 14.98 0.72
C LEU A 9 -1.80 16.47 0.45
N PRO A 10 -0.75 17.30 0.34
CA PRO A 10 -0.92 18.67 -0.11
C PRO A 10 -1.35 18.72 -1.59
N PRO A 11 -1.92 19.85 -2.05
CA PRO A 11 -2.13 20.09 -3.47
C PRO A 11 -0.83 19.97 -4.28
N LEU A 12 -0.96 19.59 -5.55
CA LEU A 12 0.13 19.63 -6.51
C LEU A 12 0.56 21.08 -6.80
N ALA A 13 1.74 21.25 -7.41
CA ALA A 13 2.29 22.56 -7.74
C ALA A 13 1.38 23.40 -8.67
N ASP A 14 0.53 22.74 -9.46
CA ASP A 14 -0.46 23.35 -10.34
C ASP A 14 -1.84 23.53 -9.68
N GLY A 15 -1.94 23.33 -8.36
CA GLY A 15 -3.15 23.51 -7.58
C GLY A 15 -4.12 22.33 -7.60
N LYS A 16 -3.86 21.28 -8.40
CA LYS A 16 -4.74 20.09 -8.41
C LYS A 16 -4.66 19.36 -7.08
N VAL A 17 -5.80 18.83 -6.64
CA VAL A 17 -5.92 18.12 -5.35
C VAL A 17 -6.28 16.67 -5.60
N LEU A 18 -5.56 15.74 -4.96
CA LEU A 18 -5.91 14.33 -4.95
C LEU A 18 -6.88 14.05 -3.79
N LEU A 19 -8.08 13.63 -4.13
CA LEU A 19 -9.15 13.27 -3.20
C LEU A 19 -9.35 11.75 -3.21
N SER A 20 -9.98 11.22 -2.16
CA SER A 20 -10.45 9.84 -2.09
C SER A 20 -11.96 9.84 -1.96
N VAL A 21 -12.64 9.09 -2.83
CA VAL A 21 -14.11 8.94 -2.79
C VAL A 21 -14.45 7.47 -2.51
N SER A 22 -15.27 7.24 -1.51
CA SER A 22 -15.69 5.89 -1.09
C SER A 22 -17.20 5.81 -0.97
N ALA A 23 -17.76 4.65 -1.31
CA ALA A 23 -19.18 4.36 -1.13
C ALA A 23 -19.56 4.02 0.33
N LYS A 24 -18.59 3.74 1.20
CA LYS A 24 -18.82 3.19 2.56
C LYS A 24 -18.25 4.04 3.69
N CYS A 25 -18.11 5.35 3.49
CA CYS A 25 -17.55 6.27 4.50
C CYS A 25 -16.17 5.85 5.03
N ASN A 26 -15.41 5.04 4.28
CA ASN A 26 -14.07 4.58 4.64
C ASN A 26 -13.08 5.07 3.59
N ALA A 27 -12.28 6.07 3.96
CA ALA A 27 -11.34 6.72 3.05
C ALA A 27 -10.27 5.77 2.50
N SER A 28 -9.93 4.72 3.24
CA SER A 28 -8.88 3.76 2.87
C SER A 28 -9.35 2.68 1.89
N THR A 29 -10.66 2.67 1.59
CA THR A 29 -11.28 1.87 0.51
C THR A 29 -11.67 2.73 -0.69
N GLY A 30 -11.42 4.04 -0.62
CA GLY A 30 -11.84 4.95 -1.66
C GLY A 30 -10.98 4.86 -2.91
N ILE A 31 -11.57 5.25 -4.02
CA ILE A 31 -10.85 5.41 -5.29
C ILE A 31 -10.24 6.81 -5.36
N PRO A 32 -9.05 6.95 -5.98
CA PRO A 32 -8.42 8.24 -6.15
C PRO A 32 -9.16 9.10 -7.20
N VAL A 33 -9.34 10.38 -6.87
CA VAL A 33 -9.99 11.38 -7.74
C VAL A 33 -9.08 12.60 -7.82
N LEU A 34 -8.70 12.99 -9.04
CA LEU A 34 -7.93 14.20 -9.27
C LEU A 34 -8.90 15.36 -9.55
N CYS A 35 -8.95 16.32 -8.62
CA CYS A 35 -9.82 17.49 -8.70
C CYS A 35 -9.01 18.71 -9.13
N TYR A 36 -9.50 19.41 -10.15
CA TYR A 36 -8.88 20.64 -10.64
C TYR A 36 -9.16 21.81 -9.69
N PRO A 37 -8.23 22.79 -9.61
CA PRO A 37 -8.33 23.89 -8.65
C PRO A 37 -9.62 24.70 -8.83
N GLU A 38 -10.07 24.95 -10.07
CA GLU A 38 -11.28 25.73 -10.34
C GLU A 38 -12.53 25.07 -9.75
N VAL A 39 -12.60 23.75 -9.81
CA VAL A 39 -13.71 22.96 -9.22
C VAL A 39 -13.57 22.93 -7.70
N TYR A 40 -12.37 22.68 -7.19
CA TYR A 40 -12.10 22.56 -5.77
C TYR A 40 -12.38 23.88 -5.02
N GLU A 41 -11.97 25.02 -5.59
CA GLU A 41 -12.19 26.35 -5.03
C GLU A 41 -13.67 26.76 -5.06
N ALA A 42 -14.37 26.43 -6.15
CA ALA A 42 -15.78 26.77 -6.32
C ALA A 42 -16.69 25.97 -5.39
N LEU A 43 -16.46 24.65 -5.27
CA LEU A 43 -17.29 23.77 -4.45
C LEU A 43 -16.82 23.70 -2.99
N LYS A 44 -15.55 24.03 -2.73
CA LYS A 44 -14.91 23.92 -1.40
C LYS A 44 -15.16 22.56 -0.77
N VAL A 45 -14.98 21.50 -1.55
CA VAL A 45 -15.23 20.10 -1.14
C VAL A 45 -14.42 19.79 0.12
N LYS A 46 -15.05 19.17 1.12
CA LYS A 46 -14.43 18.80 2.39
C LYS A 46 -14.54 17.30 2.67
N GLN A 47 -13.69 16.83 3.57
CA GLN A 47 -13.85 15.49 4.12
C GLN A 47 -15.24 15.34 4.77
N GLY A 48 -15.95 14.26 4.41
CA GLY A 48 -17.33 14.02 4.87
C GLY A 48 -18.40 14.57 3.94
N ASP A 49 -18.04 15.21 2.83
CA ASP A 49 -19.01 15.54 1.78
C ASP A 49 -19.39 14.28 0.99
N CYS A 50 -20.69 14.05 0.88
CA CYS A 50 -21.27 13.06 -0.01
C CYS A 50 -21.47 13.72 -1.38
N VAL A 51 -20.78 13.18 -2.38
CA VAL A 51 -20.73 13.75 -3.72
C VAL A 51 -21.41 12.85 -4.75
N VAL A 52 -21.98 13.47 -5.77
CA VAL A 52 -22.47 12.78 -6.97
C VAL A 52 -21.52 13.13 -8.10
N ILE A 53 -20.83 12.12 -8.63
CA ILE A 53 -19.90 12.25 -9.75
C ILE A 53 -20.56 11.72 -11.02
N ARG A 54 -20.50 12.48 -12.11
CA ARG A 54 -21.09 12.13 -13.41
C ARG A 54 -20.13 12.51 -14.55
N GLY A 55 -20.05 11.68 -15.59
CA GLY A 55 -19.23 12.00 -16.77
C GLY A 55 -17.72 12.18 -16.50
N ALA A 56 -17.23 11.79 -15.32
CA ALA A 56 -15.81 11.77 -15.01
C ALA A 56 -15.13 10.61 -15.76
N THR A 57 -13.93 10.86 -16.26
CA THR A 57 -13.15 9.89 -17.03
C THR A 57 -11.96 9.41 -16.22
N TRP A 58 -11.61 8.13 -16.39
CA TRP A 58 -10.37 7.60 -15.84
C TRP A 58 -9.18 8.12 -16.64
N GLN A 59 -8.18 8.61 -15.93
CA GLN A 59 -6.88 8.93 -16.50
C GLN A 59 -5.82 8.04 -15.83
N PRO A 60 -4.92 7.41 -16.60
CA PRO A 60 -3.82 6.66 -16.02
C PRO A 60 -2.91 7.58 -15.20
N MET A 61 -2.38 7.05 -14.11
CA MET A 61 -1.33 7.74 -13.35
C MET A 61 -0.07 7.88 -14.21
N ASP A 62 0.76 8.86 -13.88
CA ASP A 62 2.10 8.95 -14.45
C ASP A 62 2.88 7.63 -14.25
N VAL A 63 3.68 7.24 -15.23
CA VAL A 63 4.40 5.96 -15.25
C VAL A 63 5.33 5.80 -14.04
N GLN A 64 5.94 6.89 -13.56
CA GLN A 64 6.81 6.86 -12.37
C GLN A 64 6.01 6.62 -11.08
N TRP A 65 4.75 7.04 -11.05
CA TRP A 65 3.86 6.77 -9.93
C TRP A 65 3.27 5.37 -10.04
N ALA A 66 2.76 5.01 -11.23
CA ALA A 66 2.18 3.71 -11.51
C ALA A 66 3.17 2.56 -11.24
N SER A 67 4.48 2.76 -11.45
CA SER A 67 5.50 1.74 -11.17
C SER A 67 5.75 1.49 -9.67
N LYS A 68 5.29 2.38 -8.77
CA LYS A 68 5.45 2.25 -7.32
C LYS A 68 4.34 1.46 -6.63
N PHE A 69 3.26 1.15 -7.34
CA PHE A 69 2.13 0.38 -6.82
C PHE A 69 2.09 -0.98 -7.47
N HIS A 70 1.88 -2.01 -6.67
CA HIS A 70 1.55 -3.35 -7.16
C HIS A 70 0.25 -3.32 -7.97
N SER A 71 0.08 -4.29 -8.86
CA SER A 71 -1.20 -4.47 -9.57
C SER A 71 -2.25 -4.92 -8.54
N THR A 72 -3.36 -4.20 -8.45
CA THR A 72 -4.53 -4.57 -7.65
C THR A 72 -5.77 -4.48 -8.54
N ASP A 73 -6.96 -4.87 -8.07
CA ASP A 73 -8.19 -4.69 -8.86
C ASP A 73 -8.58 -3.20 -9.05
N ILE A 74 -7.85 -2.26 -8.45
CA ILE A 74 -8.04 -0.81 -8.64
C ILE A 74 -7.13 -0.33 -9.79
N PRO A 75 -7.67 0.38 -10.80
CA PRO A 75 -6.86 0.95 -11.86
C PRO A 75 -5.75 1.85 -11.30
N ARG A 76 -4.53 1.72 -11.84
CA ARG A 76 -3.42 2.65 -11.57
C ARG A 76 -3.68 3.99 -12.27
N GLY A 77 -4.72 4.67 -11.82
CA GLY A 77 -5.32 5.84 -12.44
C GLY A 77 -6.14 6.60 -11.42
N TYR A 78 -6.67 7.75 -11.83
CA TYR A 78 -7.58 8.56 -11.03
C TYR A 78 -8.77 8.97 -11.90
N LEU A 79 -9.93 9.15 -11.27
CA LEU A 79 -11.05 9.82 -11.92
C LEU A 79 -10.77 11.31 -11.99
N VAL A 80 -10.97 11.91 -13.17
CA VAL A 80 -10.68 13.34 -13.40
C VAL A 80 -11.94 14.17 -13.25
N ILE A 81 -11.85 15.18 -12.38
CA ILE A 81 -12.87 16.21 -12.16
C ILE A 81 -12.27 17.55 -12.54
N ASP A 82 -12.50 17.95 -13.78
CA ASP A 82 -11.99 19.16 -14.42
C ASP A 82 -13.08 20.22 -14.68
N SER A 83 -14.35 19.91 -14.36
CA SER A 83 -15.48 20.82 -14.53
C SER A 83 -16.54 20.64 -13.44
N LEU A 84 -17.30 21.70 -13.18
CA LEU A 84 -18.40 21.71 -12.19
C LEU A 84 -19.56 20.79 -12.58
N GLU A 85 -19.70 20.44 -13.86
CA GLU A 85 -20.75 19.52 -14.31
C GLU A 85 -20.48 18.08 -13.89
N LYS A 86 -19.20 17.74 -13.62
CA LYS A 86 -18.78 16.39 -13.29
C LYS A 86 -18.99 16.01 -11.82
N ILE A 87 -19.21 16.97 -10.94
CA ILE A 87 -19.34 16.74 -9.51
C ILE A 87 -20.33 17.70 -8.86
N SER A 88 -21.10 17.20 -7.90
CA SER A 88 -21.95 18.04 -7.05
C SER A 88 -21.96 17.49 -5.63
N ILE A 89 -22.14 18.36 -4.63
CA ILE A 89 -22.29 17.96 -3.23
C ILE A 89 -23.77 17.70 -2.98
N ALA A 90 -24.12 16.45 -2.68
CA ALA A 90 -25.49 16.06 -2.37
C ALA A 90 -25.83 16.31 -0.90
N GLN A 91 -24.90 15.96 -0.01
CA GLN A 91 -25.04 16.09 1.43
C GLN A 91 -23.66 16.30 2.06
N GLN A 92 -23.62 16.87 3.26
CA GLN A 92 -22.37 17.19 3.94
C GLN A 92 -22.31 16.49 5.30
N ASN A 93 -21.12 16.53 5.92
CA ASN A 93 -20.93 16.15 7.31
C ASN A 93 -21.15 14.66 7.63
N PHE A 94 -20.82 13.75 6.72
CA PHE A 94 -20.75 12.32 7.05
C PHE A 94 -19.54 11.99 7.95
N PRO A 95 -19.68 11.01 8.85
CA PRO A 95 -18.53 10.41 9.52
C PRO A 95 -17.68 9.67 8.50
N ILE A 96 -16.36 9.87 8.58
CA ILE A 96 -15.41 9.19 7.71
C ILE A 96 -14.45 8.42 8.59
N VAL A 97 -14.38 7.12 8.37
CA VAL A 97 -13.35 6.25 8.93
C VAL A 97 -12.10 6.36 8.06
N TYR A 98 -10.95 6.59 8.67
CA TYR A 98 -9.66 6.67 8.02
C TYR A 98 -8.59 6.07 8.91
N HIS A 99 -7.45 5.69 8.33
CA HIS A 99 -6.40 4.96 9.03
C HIS A 99 -5.07 5.73 8.98
N PRO A 100 -4.91 6.82 9.76
CA PRO A 100 -3.63 7.51 9.82
C PRO A 100 -2.52 6.56 10.25
N PHE A 101 -1.34 6.72 9.67
CA PHE A 101 -0.19 5.86 9.96
C PHE A 101 1.12 6.63 10.02
N SER A 102 2.11 6.04 10.69
CA SER A 102 3.48 6.46 10.72
C SER A 102 4.44 5.27 10.74
N LEU A 103 5.72 5.53 10.52
CA LEU A 103 6.80 4.56 10.65
C LEU A 103 7.61 4.94 11.89
N MET A 104 7.69 4.06 12.88
CA MET A 104 8.50 4.26 14.08
C MET A 104 9.87 3.61 13.87
N GLU A 105 10.96 4.35 14.05
CA GLU A 105 12.33 3.80 14.15
C GLU A 105 12.74 3.81 15.62
N TYR A 106 13.25 2.69 16.14
CA TYR A 106 13.68 2.59 17.55
C TYR A 106 14.83 1.60 17.73
N GLU A 107 15.63 1.82 18.76
CA GLU A 107 16.70 0.90 19.14
C GLU A 107 16.26 -0.05 20.24
N ARG A 108 16.66 -1.32 20.14
CA ARG A 108 16.44 -2.33 21.18
C ARG A 108 17.58 -3.34 21.17
N ASN A 109 18.19 -3.60 22.34
CA ASN A 109 19.27 -4.58 22.48
C ASN A 109 20.42 -4.41 21.45
N GLY A 110 20.77 -3.17 21.10
CA GLY A 110 21.82 -2.87 20.12
C GLY A 110 21.42 -3.09 18.64
N GLY A 111 20.16 -3.42 18.36
CA GLY A 111 19.59 -3.47 17.02
C GLY A 111 18.68 -2.27 16.74
N LEU A 112 18.61 -1.86 15.48
CA LEU A 112 17.70 -0.83 14.98
C LEU A 112 16.47 -1.49 14.34
N PHE A 113 15.27 -1.10 14.79
CA PHE A 113 14.00 -1.71 14.41
C PHE A 113 13.03 -0.68 13.86
N TYR A 114 12.05 -1.19 13.10
CA TYR A 114 11.02 -0.40 12.47
C TYR A 114 9.64 -1.04 12.68
N ASP A 115 8.67 -0.22 13.08
CA ASP A 115 7.27 -0.62 13.16
C ASP A 115 6.41 0.26 12.21
N PHE A 116 5.50 -0.38 11.48
CA PHE A 116 4.41 0.32 10.78
C PHE A 116 3.26 0.48 11.76
N VAL A 117 3.04 1.71 12.23
CA VAL A 117 2.05 2.01 13.28
C VAL A 117 0.87 2.73 12.64
N TYR A 118 -0.33 2.18 12.78
CA TYR A 118 -1.56 2.80 12.31
C TYR A 118 -2.66 2.69 13.37
N VAL A 119 -3.69 3.52 13.22
CA VAL A 119 -4.86 3.52 14.09
C VAL A 119 -6.11 3.84 13.26
N SER A 120 -7.25 3.30 13.64
CA SER A 120 -8.53 3.65 13.01
C SER A 120 -9.10 4.91 13.67
N ALA A 121 -9.43 5.91 12.87
CA ALA A 121 -9.98 7.18 13.32
C ALA A 121 -11.33 7.47 12.65
N ASP A 122 -12.23 8.12 13.38
CA ASP A 122 -13.49 8.64 12.85
C ASP A 122 -13.45 10.17 12.88
N SER A 123 -13.70 10.80 11.72
CA SER A 123 -13.64 12.25 11.54
C SER A 123 -14.63 13.05 12.40
N LYS A 124 -15.63 12.40 13.02
CA LYS A 124 -16.59 13.06 13.94
C LYS A 124 -16.16 13.04 15.39
N VAL A 125 -15.10 12.31 15.73
CA VAL A 125 -14.58 12.29 17.09
C VAL A 125 -14.01 13.68 17.43
N LYS A 126 -14.47 14.25 18.54
CA LYS A 126 -13.91 15.51 19.07
C LYS A 126 -12.44 15.33 19.40
N ASP A 127 -11.64 16.34 19.04
CA ASP A 127 -10.20 16.41 19.27
C ASP A 127 -9.45 15.19 18.72
N VAL A 128 -9.85 14.71 17.54
CA VAL A 128 -9.28 13.50 16.93
C VAL A 128 -7.75 13.58 16.83
N ASP A 129 -7.19 14.72 16.43
CA ASP A 129 -5.74 14.91 16.31
C ASP A 129 -5.01 14.75 17.65
N LYS A 130 -5.61 15.28 18.73
CA LYS A 130 -5.05 15.11 20.07
C LYS A 130 -5.07 13.65 20.50
N LYS A 131 -6.17 12.93 20.22
CA LYS A 131 -6.28 11.50 20.54
C LYS A 131 -5.32 10.65 19.71
N LEU A 132 -5.15 10.99 18.43
CA LEU A 132 -4.16 10.37 17.56
C LEU A 132 -2.76 10.57 18.13
N LYS A 133 -2.40 11.81 18.50
CA LYS A 133 -1.11 12.09 19.13
C LYS A 133 -0.91 11.26 20.38
N THR A 134 -1.88 11.22 21.29
CA THR A 134 -1.81 10.40 22.51
C THR A 134 -1.61 8.92 22.18
N TYR A 135 -2.32 8.37 21.20
CA TYR A 135 -2.13 6.99 20.78
C TYR A 135 -0.69 6.70 20.31
N PHE A 136 -0.11 7.57 19.48
CA PHE A 136 1.26 7.41 19.00
C PHE A 136 2.29 7.60 20.13
N ASP A 137 2.08 8.55 21.04
CA ASP A 137 2.91 8.74 22.24
C ASP A 137 2.86 7.49 23.13
N ASP A 138 1.66 6.97 23.40
CA ASP A 138 1.44 5.77 24.21
C ASP A 138 2.07 4.53 23.57
N TYR A 139 2.00 4.38 22.24
CA TYR A 139 2.64 3.29 21.51
C TYR A 139 4.16 3.31 21.67
N ALA A 140 4.78 4.49 21.60
CA ALA A 140 6.23 4.65 21.77
C ALA A 140 6.66 4.35 23.21
N GLN A 141 5.87 4.77 24.20
CA GLN A 141 6.16 4.48 25.61
C GLN A 141 5.94 3.00 25.96
N LYS A 142 4.93 2.38 25.35
CA LYS A 142 4.64 0.96 25.51
C LYS A 142 5.83 0.13 25.03
N ASP A 143 6.28 -0.78 25.88
CA ASP A 143 7.43 -1.66 25.63
C ASP A 143 8.79 -0.94 25.53
N ALA A 144 8.91 0.30 26.04
CA ALA A 144 10.15 1.07 26.07
C ALA A 144 10.78 1.26 24.67
N ARG A 145 9.95 1.52 23.65
CA ARG A 145 10.40 1.87 22.29
C ARG A 145 10.88 3.32 22.26
N PHE A 146 12.07 3.57 22.83
CA PHE A 146 12.71 4.89 22.80
C PHE A 146 13.24 5.17 21.41
N GLY A 147 12.40 5.76 20.57
CA GLY A 147 12.73 6.09 19.20
C GLY A 147 11.93 7.28 18.69
N GLU A 148 11.88 7.42 17.37
CA GLU A 148 11.21 8.54 16.71
C GLU A 148 10.37 8.11 15.52
N TYR A 149 9.29 8.85 15.31
CA TYR A 149 8.45 8.68 14.13
C TYR A 149 9.10 9.35 12.92
N LEU A 150 9.22 8.59 11.83
CA LEU A 150 9.90 9.04 10.62
C LEU A 150 9.01 9.97 9.78
N ILE A 151 7.70 9.75 9.75
CA ILE A 151 6.74 10.54 8.95
C ILE A 151 5.53 10.93 9.79
N ASN A 152 4.91 12.08 9.47
CA ASN A 152 3.67 12.45 10.10
C ASN A 152 2.45 11.80 9.41
N PRO A 153 1.46 11.28 10.16
CA PRO A 153 0.20 10.79 9.57
C PRO A 153 -0.62 11.87 8.86
N ASN A 154 -0.35 13.16 9.13
CA ASN A 154 -0.92 14.29 8.44
C ASN A 154 0.20 15.23 7.95
N VAL A 155 0.59 15.09 6.68
CA VAL A 155 1.67 15.87 6.08
C VAL A 155 1.28 17.35 5.91
N VAL A 156 -0.02 17.64 5.80
CA VAL A 156 -0.53 19.02 5.63
C VAL A 156 -0.59 19.76 6.97
N SER A 157 -0.96 19.07 8.05
CA SER A 157 -1.02 19.62 9.40
C SER A 157 -0.45 18.60 10.39
N PRO A 158 0.88 18.61 10.61
CA PRO A 158 1.55 17.63 11.45
C PRO A 158 1.01 17.60 12.88
N ILE A 159 0.66 16.42 13.37
CA ILE A 159 0.13 16.22 14.73
C ILE A 159 1.22 15.99 15.80
N PHE A 160 2.47 15.78 15.37
CA PHE A 160 3.66 15.58 16.22
C PHE A 160 4.93 15.82 15.39
N ASP A 161 6.08 15.94 16.05
CA ASP A 161 7.36 16.05 15.37
C ASP A 161 7.76 14.71 14.74
N SER A 162 8.09 14.73 13.46
CA SER A 162 8.64 13.59 12.73
C SER A 162 9.95 13.96 12.05
N ARG A 163 10.84 12.97 11.88
CA ARG A 163 12.17 13.20 11.29
C ARG A 163 12.09 13.81 9.89
N PHE A 164 11.20 13.27 9.06
CA PHE A 164 11.00 13.72 7.69
C PHE A 164 9.69 14.47 7.55
N LEU A 165 9.73 15.56 6.79
CA LEU A 165 8.55 16.37 6.50
C LEU A 165 7.75 15.79 5.34
N SER A 166 8.41 15.06 4.45
CA SER A 166 7.80 14.43 3.28
C SER A 166 8.31 13.01 3.05
N PRO A 167 7.46 12.09 2.54
CA PRO A 167 7.93 10.76 2.15
C PRO A 167 9.03 10.76 1.07
N SER A 168 9.18 11.83 0.29
CA SER A 168 10.25 11.96 -0.70
C SER A 168 11.65 12.01 -0.08
N GLU A 169 11.79 12.45 1.16
CA GLU A 169 13.08 12.49 1.88
C GLU A 169 13.59 11.09 2.25
N LEU A 170 12.69 10.10 2.30
CA LEU A 170 13.03 8.69 2.52
C LEU A 170 13.69 8.02 1.30
N THR A 171 14.00 8.77 0.24
CA THR A 171 14.57 8.22 -1.00
C THR A 171 16.10 8.23 -1.06
N THR A 172 16.78 8.73 -0.01
CA THR A 172 18.23 8.62 0.12
C THR A 172 18.66 7.15 0.19
N GLN A 173 19.89 6.82 -0.20
CA GLN A 173 20.34 5.43 -0.29
C GLN A 173 20.26 4.69 1.06
N THR A 174 20.60 5.37 2.15
CA THR A 174 20.51 4.83 3.51
C THR A 174 19.05 4.58 3.92
N GLU A 175 18.16 5.55 3.71
CA GLU A 175 16.74 5.41 4.07
C GLU A 175 16.01 4.41 3.17
N LYS A 176 16.40 4.29 1.89
CA LYS A 176 15.92 3.23 1.00
C LYS A 176 16.26 1.84 1.51
N ALA A 177 17.50 1.62 1.96
CA ALA A 177 17.89 0.31 2.50
C ALA A 177 17.02 -0.08 3.72
N LYS A 178 16.76 0.89 4.60
CA LYS A 178 15.89 0.73 5.78
C LYS A 178 14.43 0.47 5.40
N LEU A 179 13.89 1.23 4.46
CA LEU A 179 12.53 1.02 3.94
C LEU A 179 12.38 -0.32 3.24
N SER A 180 13.38 -0.79 2.49
CA SER A 180 13.36 -2.10 1.87
C SER A 180 13.25 -3.21 2.90
N LEU A 181 13.92 -3.11 4.05
CA LEU A 181 13.79 -4.09 5.15
C LEU A 181 12.37 -4.12 5.72
N LEU A 182 11.76 -2.94 5.94
CA LEU A 182 10.37 -2.84 6.40
C LEU A 182 9.40 -3.41 5.35
N HIS A 183 9.63 -3.11 4.07
CA HIS A 183 8.84 -3.62 2.96
C HIS A 183 8.92 -5.14 2.86
N GLU A 184 10.11 -5.72 2.94
CA GLU A 184 10.29 -7.19 2.93
C GLU A 184 9.70 -7.84 4.18
N ARG A 185 9.71 -7.18 5.35
CA ARG A 185 9.01 -7.66 6.55
C ARG A 185 7.50 -7.65 6.38
N VAL A 186 6.94 -6.59 5.79
CA VAL A 186 5.50 -6.51 5.47
C VAL A 186 5.12 -7.55 4.42
N LYS A 187 5.96 -7.77 3.42
CA LYS A 187 5.79 -8.85 2.43
C LYS A 187 5.83 -10.24 3.06
N GLY A 188 6.80 -10.50 3.94
CA GLY A 188 6.89 -11.77 4.67
C GLY A 188 5.64 -12.06 5.51
N LEU A 189 5.03 -11.01 6.08
CA LEU A 189 3.72 -11.11 6.74
C LEU A 189 2.56 -11.32 5.75
N TYR A 190 2.63 -10.71 4.56
CA TYR A 190 1.67 -10.91 3.46
C TYR A 190 1.68 -12.35 2.91
N LEU A 191 2.81 -13.06 3.02
CA LEU A 191 2.94 -14.50 2.75
C LEU A 191 2.39 -15.37 3.88
N GLY A 192 1.60 -14.83 4.79
CA GLY A 192 1.07 -15.55 5.96
C GLY A 192 2.15 -15.95 6.96
N GLY A 193 3.35 -15.37 6.89
CA GLY A 193 4.50 -15.79 7.68
C GLY A 193 5.21 -17.04 7.15
N HIS A 194 4.82 -17.57 5.99
CA HIS A 194 5.47 -18.71 5.35
C HIS A 194 6.74 -18.26 4.61
N ALA A 195 7.85 -18.95 4.85
CA ALA A 195 9.06 -18.73 4.08
C ALA A 195 8.84 -19.17 2.63
N LEU A 196 9.49 -18.50 1.66
CA LEU A 196 9.46 -18.91 0.24
C LEU A 196 9.89 -20.38 0.08
N GLU A 197 10.72 -20.88 0.98
CA GLU A 197 11.18 -22.26 1.09
C GLU A 197 10.05 -23.27 1.36
N GLU A 198 8.97 -22.87 2.05
CA GLU A 198 7.83 -23.76 2.30
C GLU A 198 7.05 -24.05 1.02
N LEU A 199 7.03 -23.10 0.07
CA LEU A 199 6.39 -23.27 -1.24
C LEU A 199 7.05 -24.38 -2.07
N ILE A 200 8.32 -24.72 -1.82
CA ILE A 200 9.01 -25.86 -2.46
C ILE A 200 8.22 -27.15 -2.23
N SER A 201 7.65 -27.32 -1.04
CA SER A 201 6.89 -28.51 -0.66
C SER A 201 5.42 -28.45 -1.08
N LYS A 202 4.87 -27.25 -1.28
CA LYS A 202 3.45 -27.04 -1.58
C LYS A 202 3.13 -26.97 -3.06
N ILE A 203 3.97 -26.31 -3.87
CA ILE A 203 3.77 -26.15 -5.34
C ILE A 203 3.55 -27.51 -6.05
N PRO A 204 4.33 -28.57 -5.76
CA PRO A 204 4.16 -29.86 -6.44
C PRO A 204 2.81 -30.55 -6.19
N ASN A 205 2.07 -30.17 -5.14
CA ASN A 205 0.75 -30.74 -4.86
C ASN A 205 -0.34 -30.21 -5.81
N PHE A 206 -0.07 -29.07 -6.48
CA PHE A 206 -1.00 -28.41 -7.40
C PHE A 206 -0.43 -28.30 -8.82
N TYR A 207 0.90 -28.35 -8.96
CA TYR A 207 1.65 -28.41 -10.22
C TYR A 207 2.50 -29.68 -10.22
N ASP A 208 1.85 -30.82 -10.40
CA ASP A 208 2.38 -32.18 -10.20
C ASP A 208 3.30 -32.69 -11.31
N SER A 209 3.46 -31.93 -12.41
CA SER A 209 4.24 -32.33 -13.58
C SER A 209 5.29 -31.29 -13.98
N ALA A 210 6.33 -31.75 -14.68
CA ALA A 210 7.34 -30.87 -15.28
C ALA A 210 6.71 -29.85 -16.26
N ALA A 211 5.66 -30.25 -16.96
CA ALA A 211 4.92 -29.40 -17.89
C ALA A 211 4.14 -28.30 -17.17
N SER A 212 3.48 -28.61 -16.04
CA SER A 212 2.76 -27.62 -15.23
C SER A 212 3.71 -26.60 -14.60
N ILE A 213 4.89 -27.03 -14.14
CA ILE A 213 5.89 -26.12 -13.56
C ILE A 213 6.55 -25.23 -14.64
N LYS A 214 6.86 -25.77 -15.83
CA LYS A 214 7.34 -24.96 -16.97
C LYS A 214 6.30 -23.92 -17.41
N THR A 215 5.01 -24.27 -17.33
CA THR A 215 3.91 -23.35 -17.60
C THR A 215 3.83 -22.26 -16.54
N LEU A 216 3.89 -22.62 -15.25
CA LEU A 216 3.95 -21.66 -14.15
C LEU A 216 5.13 -20.69 -14.32
N ALA A 217 6.33 -21.20 -14.62
CA ALA A 217 7.52 -20.39 -14.88
C ALA A 217 7.32 -19.40 -16.03
N SER A 218 6.75 -19.85 -17.15
CA SER A 218 6.45 -18.99 -18.29
C SER A 218 5.44 -17.90 -17.94
N ASN A 219 4.41 -18.25 -17.16
CA ASN A 219 3.34 -17.32 -16.77
C ASN A 219 3.85 -16.19 -15.86
N ILE A 220 4.94 -16.42 -15.11
CA ILE A 220 5.57 -15.41 -14.24
C ILE A 220 6.80 -14.75 -14.89
N GLY A 221 7.02 -14.98 -16.19
CA GLY A 221 8.07 -14.35 -16.96
C GLY A 221 9.47 -14.95 -16.75
N ILE A 222 9.57 -16.17 -16.23
CA ILE A 222 10.82 -16.94 -16.16
C ILE A 222 10.95 -17.80 -17.42
N ASN A 223 12.11 -17.73 -18.08
CA ASN A 223 12.39 -18.54 -19.25
C ASN A 223 12.45 -20.03 -18.86
N LYS A 224 11.49 -20.83 -19.37
CA LYS A 224 11.36 -22.28 -19.16
C LYS A 224 12.62 -23.08 -19.50
N SER A 225 13.50 -22.58 -20.38
CA SER A 225 14.75 -23.26 -20.74
C SER A 225 15.81 -23.22 -19.63
N LYS A 226 15.61 -22.41 -18.59
CA LYS A 226 16.50 -22.35 -17.41
C LYS A 226 16.14 -23.39 -16.34
N LEU A 227 15.03 -24.10 -16.51
CA LEU A 227 14.64 -25.20 -15.64
C LEU A 227 15.13 -26.52 -16.23
N GLU A 228 15.93 -27.24 -15.46
CA GLU A 228 16.35 -28.59 -15.79
C GLU A 228 15.21 -29.57 -15.52
N GLU A 229 14.92 -30.40 -16.51
CA GLU A 229 13.80 -31.34 -16.46
C GLU A 229 14.06 -32.44 -15.43
N SER A 230 13.23 -32.48 -14.39
CA SER A 230 13.36 -33.38 -13.25
C SER A 230 12.01 -33.60 -12.56
N SER A 231 11.99 -34.14 -11.34
CA SER A 231 10.76 -34.30 -10.57
C SER A 231 10.12 -32.93 -10.28
N ALA A 232 8.80 -32.90 -10.09
CA ALA A 232 8.07 -31.67 -9.80
C ALA A 232 8.63 -30.93 -8.56
N VAL A 233 9.03 -31.66 -7.53
CA VAL A 233 9.69 -31.12 -6.33
C VAL A 233 11.00 -30.42 -6.68
N ASN A 234 11.88 -31.06 -7.46
CA ASN A 234 13.17 -30.49 -7.83
C ASN A 234 13.00 -29.28 -8.76
N MET A 235 12.04 -29.32 -9.66
CA MET A 235 11.72 -28.19 -10.54
C MET A 235 11.07 -27.02 -9.78
N ALA A 236 10.28 -27.29 -8.73
CA ALA A 236 9.76 -26.25 -7.84
C ALA A 236 10.90 -25.55 -7.08
N SER A 237 11.88 -26.30 -6.55
CA SER A 237 13.08 -25.72 -5.94
C SER A 237 13.86 -24.83 -6.91
N GLN A 238 14.09 -25.29 -8.14
CA GLN A 238 14.76 -24.51 -9.18
C GLN A 238 13.98 -23.25 -9.55
N LEU A 239 12.65 -23.35 -9.66
CA LEU A 239 11.78 -22.22 -9.95
C LEU A 239 11.88 -21.16 -8.86
N ILE A 240 11.88 -21.58 -7.59
CA ILE A 240 11.99 -20.67 -6.45
C ILE A 240 13.36 -19.99 -6.40
N ASP A 241 14.45 -20.71 -6.66
CA ASP A 241 15.78 -20.12 -6.79
C ASP A 241 15.86 -19.08 -7.92
N LEU A 242 15.26 -19.39 -9.09
CA LEU A 242 15.17 -18.44 -10.19
C LEU A 242 14.29 -17.22 -9.83
N CYS A 243 13.22 -17.41 -9.05
CA CYS A 243 12.41 -16.31 -8.56
C CYS A 243 13.19 -15.40 -7.61
N LEU A 244 14.00 -15.97 -6.72
CA LEU A 244 14.89 -15.20 -5.85
C LEU A 244 15.94 -14.43 -6.67
N LYS A 245 16.55 -15.08 -7.65
CA LYS A 245 17.59 -14.51 -8.50
C LYS A 245 17.12 -13.39 -9.41
N TYR A 246 15.88 -13.48 -9.90
CA TYR A 246 15.31 -12.50 -10.85
C TYR A 246 14.28 -11.56 -10.22
N ASN A 247 14.14 -11.59 -8.90
CA ASN A 247 13.17 -10.79 -8.16
C ASN A 247 11.72 -11.00 -8.67
N LYS A 248 11.33 -12.27 -8.85
CA LYS A 248 10.01 -12.74 -9.37
C LYS A 248 9.13 -13.41 -8.32
N GLN A 249 9.45 -13.24 -7.05
CA GLN A 249 8.73 -13.85 -5.92
C GLN A 249 7.27 -13.38 -5.88
N GLU A 250 7.03 -12.10 -6.19
CA GLU A 250 5.69 -11.51 -6.21
C GLU A 250 4.84 -12.12 -7.32
N GLU A 251 5.34 -12.19 -8.55
CA GLU A 251 4.60 -12.78 -9.67
C GLU A 251 4.32 -14.27 -9.45
N LEU A 252 5.21 -15.00 -8.78
CA LEU A 252 4.98 -16.37 -8.35
C LEU A 252 3.81 -16.45 -7.37
N VAL A 253 3.82 -15.64 -6.31
CA VAL A 253 2.78 -15.64 -5.28
C VAL A 253 1.43 -15.20 -5.83
N ASP A 254 1.41 -14.16 -6.67
CA ASP A 254 0.22 -13.68 -7.36
C ASP A 254 -0.39 -14.79 -8.22
N ARG A 255 0.44 -15.49 -9.00
CA ARG A 255 -0.05 -16.56 -9.86
C ARG A 255 -0.63 -17.72 -9.06
N LEU A 256 0.06 -18.13 -7.99
CA LEU A 256 -0.39 -19.19 -7.08
C LEU A 256 -1.67 -18.80 -6.35
N SER A 257 -1.82 -17.54 -5.92
CA SER A 257 -3.01 -17.06 -5.21
C SER A 257 -4.26 -17.02 -6.10
N VAL A 258 -4.08 -16.73 -7.40
CA VAL A 258 -5.18 -16.70 -8.39
C VAL A 258 -5.59 -18.11 -8.81
N GLU A 259 -4.62 -19.00 -9.05
CA GLU A 259 -4.91 -20.34 -9.56
C GLU A 259 -5.26 -21.34 -8.44
N TYR A 260 -4.58 -21.26 -7.29
CA TYR A 260 -4.68 -22.21 -6.19
C TYR A 260 -4.45 -21.55 -4.82
N ASN A 261 -5.38 -20.69 -4.39
CA ASN A 261 -5.32 -19.99 -3.11
C ASN A 261 -5.16 -20.92 -1.88
N GLU A 262 -5.56 -22.18 -2.00
CA GLU A 262 -5.41 -23.23 -0.98
C GLU A 262 -3.95 -23.50 -0.58
N ILE A 263 -2.98 -23.11 -1.41
CA ILE A 263 -1.54 -23.22 -1.11
C ILE A 263 -1.15 -22.41 0.15
N PHE A 264 -1.87 -21.33 0.45
CA PHE A 264 -1.55 -20.41 1.55
C PHE A 264 -2.39 -20.63 2.82
N ASN A 265 -3.29 -21.61 2.83
CA ASN A 265 -4.07 -22.01 4.01
C ASN A 265 -3.55 -23.34 4.60
#